data_AF-A0A2R6BXH9-F1
#
_entry.id   AF-A0A2R6BXH9-F1
#
_cell.length_a   1.000
_cell.length_b   1.000
_cell.length_c   1.000
_cell.angle_alpha   90.00
_cell.angle_beta   90.00
_cell.angle_gamma   90.00
#
_symmetry.space_group_name_H-M   'P 1'
#
loop_
_entity.id
_entity.type
_entity.pdbx_description
1 polymer ?
#
loop_
_entity_poly.entity_id
_entity_poly.type
_entity_poly.pdbx_seq_one_letter_code
_entity_poly.pdbx_strand_id
1 'polypeptide(L)'
;MLDSLSDWLIFIVVALILFGGSSKIPELARGLGRAMGEFRKAQIEVEREISTMVNKREDSRSAESIIDAGIVNRVKSAETSITNQSSVDMRIKELEAEINELKRMLDKH
;
A
#
# COMPACT_ATOMS: atom_id res chain seq x y z
N MET A 1 5.16 7.44 -52.36
CA MET A 1 4.73 8.71 -51.72
C MET A 1 3.78 8.48 -50.54
N LEU A 2 3.81 7.31 -49.87
CA LEU A 2 3.00 6.99 -48.68
C LEU A 2 3.78 6.14 -47.65
N ASP A 3 5.12 6.19 -47.69
CA ASP A 3 5.97 5.35 -46.82
C ASP A 3 6.15 5.93 -45.41
N SER A 4 5.77 7.20 -45.18
CA SER A 4 5.99 7.87 -43.91
C SER A 4 4.77 7.74 -42.99
N LEU A 5 5.01 7.47 -41.71
CA LEU A 5 4.00 7.53 -40.64
C LEU A 5 3.24 8.86 -40.60
N SER A 6 3.88 9.95 -41.05
CA SER A 6 3.25 11.26 -41.13
C SER A 6 2.14 11.31 -42.19
N ASP A 7 2.34 10.64 -43.32
CA ASP A 7 1.36 10.58 -44.41
C ASP A 7 0.11 9.80 -43.97
N TRP A 8 0.32 8.71 -43.22
CA TRP A 8 -0.74 7.93 -42.58
C TRP A 8 -1.53 8.75 -41.57
N LEU A 9 -0.85 9.57 -40.77
CA LEU A 9 -1.49 10.44 -39.79
C LEU A 9 -2.37 11.50 -40.47
N ILE A 10 -1.89 12.09 -41.56
CA ILE A 10 -2.69 12.99 -42.42
C ILE A 10 -3.94 12.26 -42.94
N PHE A 11 -3.78 11.03 -43.43
CA PHE A 11 -4.89 10.27 -44.03
C PHE A 11 -5.98 9.97 -43.00
N ILE A 12 -5.60 9.59 -41.78
CA ILE A 12 -6.52 9.35 -40.66
C ILE A 12 -7.26 10.64 -40.28
N VAL A 13 -6.55 11.77 -40.17
CA VAL A 13 -7.18 13.07 -39.85
C VAL A 13 -8.20 13.47 -40.92
N VAL A 14 -7.85 13.32 -42.20
CA VAL A 14 -8.76 13.61 -43.32
C VAL A 14 -9.98 12.69 -43.29
N ALA A 15 -9.77 11.38 -43.08
CA ALA A 15 -10.87 10.42 -42.95
C ALA A 15 -11.79 10.77 -41.78
N LEU A 16 -11.24 11.13 -40.61
CA LEU A 16 -12.03 11.54 -39.44
C LEU A 16 -12.85 12.81 -39.71
N ILE A 17 -12.37 13.75 -40.51
CA ILE A 17 -13.13 14.94 -40.89
C ILE A 17 -14.23 14.60 -41.91
N LEU A 18 -13.95 13.74 -42.89
CA LEU A 18 -14.93 13.33 -43.91
C LEU A 18 -16.08 12.50 -43.32
N PHE A 19 -15.76 11.53 -42.47
CA PHE A 19 -16.74 10.62 -41.86
C PHE A 19 -17.31 11.15 -40.54
N GLY A 20 -16.50 11.84 -39.74
CA GLY A 20 -16.90 12.41 -38.45
C GLY A 20 -17.50 13.81 -38.56
N GLY A 21 -17.23 14.56 -39.63
CA GLY A 21 -17.64 15.95 -39.77
C GLY A 21 -16.81 16.89 -38.90
N SER A 22 -16.65 18.14 -39.35
CA SER A 22 -15.85 19.17 -38.66
C SER A 22 -16.34 19.50 -37.25
N SER A 23 -17.61 19.23 -36.93
CA SER A 23 -18.22 19.52 -35.63
C SER A 23 -17.98 18.45 -34.57
N LYS A 24 -17.71 17.18 -34.93
CA LYS A 24 -17.64 16.10 -33.93
C LYS A 24 -16.32 16.06 -33.18
N ILE A 25 -15.18 16.34 -33.83
CA ILE A 25 -13.88 16.39 -33.15
C ILE A 25 -13.89 17.47 -32.03
N PRO A 26 -14.34 18.73 -32.28
CA PRO A 26 -14.48 19.73 -31.22
C PRO A 26 -15.49 19.35 -30.13
N GLU A 27 -16.61 18.73 -30.50
CA GLU A 27 -17.66 18.32 -29.55
C GLU A 27 -17.15 17.23 -28.60
N LEU A 28 -16.44 16.23 -29.11
CA LEU A 28 -15.80 15.18 -28.34
C LEU A 28 -14.70 15.75 -27.41
N ALA A 29 -13.86 16.66 -27.91
CA ALA A 29 -12.84 17.31 -27.10
C ALA A 29 -13.45 18.11 -25.93
N ARG A 30 -14.55 18.83 -26.19
CA ARG A 30 -15.29 19.58 -25.16
C ARG A 30 -15.95 18.64 -24.15
N GLY A 31 -16.55 17.54 -24.60
CA GLY A 31 -17.17 16.53 -23.75
C GLY A 31 -16.15 15.84 -22.84
N LEU A 32 -15.05 15.36 -23.43
CA LEU A 32 -13.95 14.71 -22.71
C LEU A 32 -13.27 15.68 -21.74
N GLY A 33 -13.04 16.93 -22.13
CA GLY A 33 -12.46 17.95 -21.27
C GLY A 33 -13.33 18.25 -20.05
N ARG A 34 -14.66 18.34 -20.22
CA ARG A 34 -15.61 18.48 -19.11
C ARG A 34 -15.60 17.25 -18.20
N ALA A 35 -15.67 16.05 -18.78
CA ALA A 35 -15.66 14.81 -18.02
C ALA A 35 -14.36 14.65 -17.20
N MET A 36 -13.21 14.91 -17.81
CA MET A 36 -11.91 14.90 -17.12
C MET A 36 -11.82 15.97 -16.03
N GLY A 37 -12.39 17.16 -16.26
CA GLY A 37 -12.45 18.23 -15.27
C GLY A 37 -13.27 17.84 -14.03
N GLU A 38 -14.48 17.32 -14.22
CA GLU A 38 -15.33 16.85 -13.12
C GLU A 38 -14.73 15.64 -12.41
N PHE A 39 -14.14 14.70 -13.15
CA PHE A 39 -13.45 13.55 -12.57
C PHE A 39 -12.27 13.98 -11.68
N ARG A 40 -11.48 14.97 -12.11
CA ARG A 40 -10.37 15.50 -11.32
C ARG A 40 -10.85 16.19 -10.04
N LYS A 41 -11.95 16.95 -10.09
CA LYS A 41 -12.57 17.54 -8.89
C LYS A 41 -13.04 16.45 -7.92
N ALA A 42 -13.73 15.43 -8.44
CA ALA A 42 -14.20 14.32 -7.63
C ALA A 42 -13.04 13.55 -6.97
N GLN A 43 -11.94 13.31 -7.69
CA GLN A 43 -10.74 12.70 -7.11
C GLN A 43 -10.19 13.52 -5.93
N ILE A 44 -10.08 14.84 -6.08
CA ILE A 44 -9.56 15.73 -5.03
C ILE A 44 -10.46 15.70 -3.79
N GLU A 45 -11.79 15.72 -3.97
CA GLU A 45 -12.73 15.63 -2.85
C GLU A 45 -12.61 14.29 -2.13
N VAL A 46 -12.53 13.19 -2.88
CA VAL A 46 -12.34 11.84 -2.32
C VAL A 46 -11.04 11.73 -1.54
N GLU A 47 -9.93 12.27 -2.06
CA GLU A 47 -8.65 12.30 -1.36
C GLU A 47 -8.72 13.12 -0.05
N ARG A 48 -9.42 14.26 -0.08
CA ARG A 48 -9.66 15.09 1.10
C ARG A 48 -10.53 14.39 2.14
N GLU A 49 -11.57 13.69 1.71
CA GLU A 49 -12.44 12.91 2.60
C GLU A 49 -11.65 11.76 3.23
N ILE A 50 -10.88 10.99 2.45
CA ILE A 50 -10.07 9.88 2.95
C ILE A 50 -9.03 10.39 3.96
N SER A 51 -8.30 11.45 3.63
CA SER A 51 -7.30 12.03 4.56
C SER A 51 -7.95 12.57 5.84
N THR A 52 -9.14 13.17 5.74
CA THR A 52 -9.90 13.63 6.91
C THR A 52 -10.40 12.46 7.75
N MET A 53 -10.86 11.36 7.13
CA MET A 53 -11.29 10.15 7.85
C MET A 53 -10.12 9.44 8.53
N VAL A 54 -8.96 9.37 7.88
CA VAL A 54 -7.74 8.79 8.45
C VAL A 54 -7.28 9.61 9.66
N ASN A 55 -7.26 10.94 9.53
CA ASN A 55 -6.84 11.83 10.61
C ASN A 55 -7.87 11.86 11.76
N LYS A 56 -9.18 11.84 11.45
CA LYS A 56 -10.25 11.77 12.47
C LYS A 56 -10.27 10.44 13.24
N ARG A 57 -9.78 9.35 12.64
CA ARG A 57 -9.54 8.08 13.37
C ARG A 57 -8.37 8.20 14.34
N GLU A 58 -7.39 9.05 14.11
CA GLU A 58 -6.33 9.34 15.08
C GLU A 58 -6.84 10.19 16.26
N ASP A 59 -7.70 11.18 16.01
CA ASP A 59 -8.31 11.97 17.09
C ASP A 59 -9.29 11.15 17.96
N SER A 60 -10.02 10.20 17.37
CA SER A 60 -10.96 9.33 18.10
C SER A 60 -10.27 8.23 18.91
N ARG A 61 -8.99 7.92 18.62
CA ARG A 61 -8.17 7.01 19.44
C ARG A 61 -7.83 7.56 20.83
N SER A 62 -8.03 8.85 21.07
CA SER A 62 -7.92 9.43 22.43
C SER A 62 -9.06 9.01 23.36
N ALA A 63 -10.18 8.46 22.84
CA ALA A 63 -11.25 7.88 23.64
C ALA A 63 -11.17 6.34 23.74
N GLU A 64 -10.41 5.69 22.86
CA GLU A 64 -10.19 4.23 22.86
C GLU A 64 -8.88 3.81 23.57
N SER A 65 -8.06 4.77 24.01
CA SER A 65 -6.83 4.52 24.77
C SER A 65 -7.04 3.93 26.17
N ILE A 66 -8.29 3.74 26.62
CA ILE A 66 -8.59 2.99 27.86
C ILE A 66 -8.75 1.48 27.59
N ILE A 67 -9.09 1.07 26.36
CA ILE A 67 -9.36 -0.35 26.04
C ILE A 67 -8.09 -1.09 25.60
N ASP A 68 -7.18 -0.44 24.90
CA ASP A 68 -6.07 -1.15 24.23
C ASP A 68 -4.88 -1.49 25.16
N ALA A 69 -4.48 -0.57 26.05
CA ALA A 69 -3.35 -0.80 26.95
C ALA A 69 -3.63 -1.89 28.02
N GLY A 70 -4.89 -2.05 28.42
CA GLY A 70 -5.31 -3.05 29.41
C GLY A 70 -5.44 -4.46 28.86
N ILE A 71 -5.88 -4.60 27.60
CA ILE A 71 -6.06 -5.90 26.95
C ILE A 71 -4.71 -6.45 26.47
N VAL A 72 -3.84 -5.62 25.89
CA VAL A 72 -2.49 -6.04 25.46
C VAL A 72 -1.65 -6.55 26.64
N ASN A 73 -1.76 -5.92 27.82
CA ASN A 73 -1.04 -6.38 29.01
C ASN A 73 -1.62 -7.69 29.60
N ARG A 74 -2.94 -7.90 29.48
CA ARG A 74 -3.60 -9.14 29.89
C ARG A 74 -3.32 -10.31 28.94
N VAL A 75 -3.25 -10.07 27.64
CA VAL A 75 -2.87 -11.09 26.64
C VAL A 75 -1.41 -11.49 26.84
N LYS A 76 -0.50 -10.52 27.06
CA LYS A 76 0.92 -10.80 27.36
C LYS A 76 1.13 -11.57 28.67
N SER A 77 0.31 -11.26 29.67
CA SER A 77 0.29 -12.01 30.94
C SER A 77 -0.36 -13.39 30.81
N ALA A 78 -1.30 -13.58 29.88
CA ALA A 78 -1.93 -14.88 29.61
C ALA A 78 -1.05 -15.80 28.74
N GLU A 79 -0.29 -15.25 27.79
CA GLU A 79 0.71 -16.00 27.02
C GLU A 79 1.87 -16.51 27.90
N THR A 80 2.22 -15.75 28.94
CA THR A 80 3.25 -16.13 29.93
C THR A 80 2.83 -17.33 30.81
N SER A 81 1.55 -17.68 30.87
CA SER A 81 1.07 -18.88 31.58
C SER A 81 0.99 -20.14 30.71
N ILE A 82 1.05 -20.03 29.38
CA ILE A 82 0.90 -21.20 28.48
C ILE A 82 2.23 -21.63 27.86
N THR A 83 3.25 -20.77 27.82
CA THR A 83 4.61 -21.16 27.43
C THR A 83 5.56 -20.83 28.57
N ASN A 84 6.07 -21.87 29.25
CA ASN A 84 7.14 -21.78 30.24
C ASN A 84 8.46 -21.37 29.55
N GLN A 85 8.52 -20.12 29.08
CA GLN A 85 9.64 -19.54 28.33
C GLN A 85 10.94 -19.62 29.14
N SER A 86 10.85 -19.50 30.47
CA SER A 86 12.01 -19.65 31.38
C SER A 86 12.67 -21.03 31.30
N SER A 87 11.91 -22.10 31.02
CA SER A 87 12.47 -23.45 30.91
C SER A 87 13.13 -23.72 29.56
N VAL A 88 12.63 -23.09 28.49
CA VAL A 88 13.20 -23.19 27.15
C VAL A 88 14.48 -22.37 27.07
N ASP A 89 14.49 -21.16 27.62
CA ASP A 89 15.67 -20.29 27.61
C ASP A 89 16.83 -20.88 28.43
N MET A 90 16.56 -21.59 29.53
CA MET A 90 17.60 -22.31 30.28
C MET A 90 18.20 -23.46 29.47
N ARG A 91 17.37 -24.25 28.79
CA ARG A 91 17.83 -25.36 27.93
C ARG A 91 18.63 -24.87 26.73
N ILE A 92 18.22 -23.75 26.13
CA ILE A 92 18.97 -23.13 25.03
C ILE A 92 20.36 -22.70 25.51
N LYS A 93 20.45 -21.99 26.65
CA LYS A 93 21.74 -21.57 27.23
C LYS A 93 22.65 -22.75 27.60
N GLU A 94 22.08 -23.82 28.14
CA GLU A 94 22.81 -25.03 28.51
C GLU A 94 23.39 -25.72 27.27
N LEU A 95 22.56 -25.92 26.23
CA LEU A 95 22.99 -26.51 24.96
C LEU A 95 24.05 -25.65 24.26
N GLU A 96 23.92 -24.32 24.30
CA GLU A 96 24.93 -23.41 23.75
C GLU A 96 26.28 -23.52 24.46
N ALA A 97 26.28 -23.66 25.79
CA ALA A 97 27.49 -23.87 26.58
C ALA A 97 28.16 -25.20 26.21
N GLU A 98 27.38 -26.27 26.08
CA GLU A 98 27.88 -27.60 25.74
C GLU A 98 28.47 -27.65 24.32
N ILE A 99 27.81 -27.02 23.34
CA ILE A 99 28.35 -26.89 21.97
C ILE A 99 29.68 -26.12 21.97
N ASN A 100 29.80 -25.07 22.80
CA ASN A 100 31.01 -24.26 22.85
C ASN A 100 32.17 -25.00 23.52
N GLU A 101 31.89 -25.79 24.57
CA GLU A 101 32.84 -26.70 25.20
C GLU A 101 33.36 -27.74 24.20
N LEU A 102 32.46 -28.41 23.47
CA LEU A 102 32.79 -29.40 22.45
C LEU A 102 33.65 -28.80 21.33
N LYS A 103 33.34 -27.59 20.86
CA LYS A 103 34.17 -26.88 19.87
C LYS A 103 35.58 -26.62 20.39
N ARG A 104 35.73 -26.24 21.66
CA ARG A 104 37.05 -26.02 22.27
C ARG A 104 37.84 -27.31 22.43
N MET A 105 37.18 -28.43 22.71
CA MET A 105 37.84 -29.74 22.77
C MET A 105 38.35 -30.19 21.40
N LEU A 106 37.60 -29.88 20.33
CA LEU A 106 37.98 -30.22 18.96
C LEU A 106 39.12 -29.34 18.42
N ASP A 107 39.16 -28.06 18.79
CA ASP A 107 40.21 -27.12 18.36
C ASP A 107 41.56 -27.33 19.08
N LYS A 108 41.56 -28.12 20.16
CA LYS A 108 42.75 -28.41 20.99
C LYS A 108 43.48 -29.70 20.59
N HIS A 109 43.06 -30.35 19.50
CA HIS A 109 43.60 -31.62 19.01
C HIS A 109 44.11 -31.50 17.58
#